data_AF-A0A0Q9T9H3-F1
#
_entry.id   AF-A0A0Q9T9H3-F1
#
_cell.length_a   1.000
_cell.length_b   1.000
_cell.length_c   1.000
_cell.angle_alpha   90.00
_cell.angle_beta   90.00
_cell.angle_gamma   90.00
#
_symmetry.space_group_name_H-M   'P 1'
#
loop_
_entity.id
_entity.type
_entity.pdbx_description
1 polymer ?
#
loop_
_entity_poly.entity_id
_entity_poly.type
_entity_poly.pdbx_seq_one_letter_code
_entity_poly.pdbx_strand_id
1 'polypeptide(L)'
;MALAASSALLLLLIGVGPPGQASGPSAHAGQSGKATPAHLTVVQAVPGATVDVSVDGRSVARGAVVGDLLGPFDLAPGSHEVTFTGDGMEVASSLDVTAGDSTDVVLHLPAEVGGDPVVHSYAAPTGEIGPGKARVVLAHTATVAPADVEVNGETVFTNIANGEYAEAEVPAGTHEVALLPTGGTGKPILGPLQVPLDARTLSMIYAYGNPRDGSMNVIAHTSTLAADGAVRPTTIDTGSAGLAGDLAVTAFHPGR
;
A
#
# COMPACT_ATOMS: atom_id res chain seq x y z
N MET A 1 17.11 -9.91 -42.56
CA MET A 1 16.54 -8.55 -42.63
C MET A 1 16.67 -7.95 -41.24
N ALA A 2 17.74 -7.19 -41.03
CA ALA A 2 18.04 -6.51 -39.79
C ALA A 2 18.21 -5.02 -40.11
N LEU A 3 17.83 -4.24 -39.10
CA LEU A 3 17.58 -2.80 -39.05
C LEU A 3 18.61 -1.91 -39.75
N ALA A 4 18.07 -0.86 -40.37
CA ALA A 4 18.76 0.38 -40.68
C ALA A 4 18.17 1.51 -39.81
N ALA A 5 19.03 2.29 -39.16
CA ALA A 5 18.87 3.74 -39.02
C ALA A 5 20.16 4.34 -38.44
N SER A 6 20.88 5.07 -39.31
CA SER A 6 22.05 5.89 -39.04
C SER A 6 21.69 7.25 -38.42
N SER A 7 22.65 7.83 -37.69
CA SER A 7 23.19 9.21 -37.79
C SER A 7 23.53 9.73 -36.38
N ALA A 8 24.81 9.83 -35.96
CA ALA A 8 25.79 10.90 -36.24
C ALA A 8 25.31 12.28 -35.72
N LEU A 9 26.06 13.16 -35.05
CA LEU A 9 27.48 13.32 -34.68
C LEU A 9 27.54 14.68 -33.94
N LEU A 10 28.23 14.81 -32.79
CA LEU A 10 29.08 16.00 -32.50
C LEU A 10 29.93 15.81 -31.22
N LEU A 11 31.25 15.84 -31.39
CA LEU A 11 32.24 16.05 -30.33
C LEU A 11 32.36 17.55 -30.00
N LEU A 12 32.54 17.92 -28.72
CA LEU A 12 33.32 19.11 -28.38
C LEU A 12 34.02 19.01 -27.00
N LEU A 13 35.35 18.95 -27.09
CA LEU A 13 36.46 19.45 -26.27
C LEU A 13 36.32 19.79 -24.76
N ILE A 14 37.22 19.14 -24.03
CA ILE A 14 37.95 19.44 -22.78
C ILE A 14 38.20 20.93 -22.47
N GLY A 15 38.00 21.33 -21.22
CA GLY A 15 38.50 22.57 -20.63
C GLY A 15 38.97 22.35 -19.19
N VAL A 16 40.27 22.59 -18.94
CA VAL A 16 40.94 22.61 -17.62
C VAL A 16 41.04 24.07 -17.15
N GLY A 17 40.73 24.34 -15.88
CA GLY A 17 40.83 25.67 -15.24
C GLY A 17 41.40 25.59 -13.80
N PRO A 18 42.01 26.70 -13.30
CA PRO A 18 43.07 26.70 -12.26
C PRO A 18 42.59 26.61 -10.80
N PRO A 19 43.50 26.39 -9.82
CA PRO A 19 43.15 26.39 -8.39
C PRO A 19 43.08 27.80 -7.82
N GLY A 20 42.07 28.06 -7.00
CA GLY A 20 42.10 29.09 -5.97
C GLY A 20 41.00 30.13 -6.06
N GLN A 21 40.03 30.05 -5.15
CA GLN A 21 39.75 31.10 -4.17
C GLN A 21 39.15 30.42 -2.91
N ALA A 22 39.82 30.60 -1.77
CA ALA A 22 39.34 30.17 -0.47
C ALA A 22 38.25 31.14 0.01
N SER A 23 36.99 30.73 -0.06
CA SER A 23 35.92 31.34 0.72
C SER A 23 35.83 30.61 2.06
N GLY A 24 36.05 31.33 3.15
CA GLY A 24 36.01 30.78 4.50
C GLY A 24 34.65 30.17 4.84
N PRO A 25 34.57 29.32 5.88
CA PRO A 25 33.31 28.71 6.28
C PRO A 25 32.39 29.80 6.86
N SER A 26 31.50 30.32 6.03
CA SER A 26 30.26 30.90 6.50
C SER A 26 29.46 29.77 7.14
N ALA A 27 29.59 29.64 8.46
CA ALA A 27 28.74 28.80 9.28
C ALA A 27 27.30 29.31 9.13
N HIS A 28 26.61 28.83 8.09
CA HIS A 28 25.17 28.70 8.13
C HIS A 28 24.93 27.64 9.20
N ALA A 29 24.62 28.11 10.41
CA ALA A 29 23.83 27.34 11.34
C ALA A 29 22.49 27.08 10.64
N GLY A 30 22.49 26.06 9.77
CA GLY A 30 21.27 25.45 9.28
C GLY A 30 20.51 25.07 10.52
N GLN A 31 19.35 25.71 10.71
CA GLN A 31 18.35 25.20 11.61
C GLN A 31 18.14 23.75 11.18
N SER A 32 18.59 22.81 12.00
CA SER A 32 18.26 21.41 11.83
C SER A 32 16.77 21.29 12.13
N GLY A 33 15.95 21.59 11.11
CA GLY A 33 14.60 21.06 11.06
C GLY A 33 14.76 19.57 11.31
N LYS A 34 14.08 19.05 12.35
CA LYS A 34 14.04 17.60 12.56
C LYS A 34 13.64 16.98 11.24
N ALA A 35 14.52 16.16 10.67
CA ALA A 35 14.17 15.41 9.47
C ALA A 35 12.90 14.62 9.80
N THR A 36 11.90 14.70 8.92
CA THR A 36 10.67 13.92 9.07
C THR A 36 11.08 12.44 9.10
N PRO A 37 10.83 11.71 10.21
CA PRO A 37 11.17 10.30 10.26
C PRO A 37 10.32 9.53 9.26
N ALA A 38 10.82 8.38 8.81
CA ALA A 38 9.98 7.34 8.25
C ALA A 38 9.37 6.51 9.39
N HIS A 39 8.25 5.84 9.12
CA HIS A 39 7.54 5.02 10.08
C HIS A 39 7.56 3.55 9.64
N LEU A 40 8.05 2.68 10.53
CA LEU A 40 8.09 1.24 10.31
C LEU A 40 7.10 0.52 11.23
N THR A 41 6.18 -0.23 10.66
CA THR A 41 5.39 -1.25 11.40
C THR A 41 6.01 -2.62 11.14
N VAL A 42 6.16 -3.44 12.17
CA VAL A 42 6.63 -4.82 12.02
C VAL A 42 5.50 -5.78 12.35
N VAL A 43 5.30 -6.79 11.50
CA VAL A 43 4.22 -7.78 11.64
C VAL A 43 4.82 -9.18 11.73
N GLN A 44 4.43 -9.93 12.76
CA GLN A 44 4.77 -11.34 12.89
C GLN A 44 3.59 -12.21 12.39
N ALA A 45 3.76 -12.86 11.24
CA ALA A 45 2.75 -13.72 10.60
C ALA A 45 3.17 -15.20 10.51
N VAL A 46 4.23 -15.62 11.21
CA VAL A 46 4.66 -17.03 11.30
C VAL A 46 3.94 -17.72 12.47
N PRO A 47 3.02 -18.68 12.20
CA PRO A 47 2.31 -19.39 13.26
C PRO A 47 3.27 -20.20 14.14
N GLY A 48 3.08 -20.11 15.46
CA GLY A 48 3.84 -20.89 16.44
C GLY A 48 5.26 -20.42 16.72
N ALA A 49 5.75 -19.40 16.02
CA ALA A 49 7.05 -18.80 16.28
C ALA A 49 6.96 -17.65 17.29
N THR A 50 7.97 -17.53 18.15
CA THR A 50 8.19 -16.40 19.04
C THR A 50 9.50 -15.72 18.66
N VAL A 51 9.45 -14.44 18.28
CA VAL A 51 10.62 -13.72 17.76
C VAL A 51 10.90 -12.41 18.48
N ASP A 52 12.18 -12.11 18.64
CA ASP A 52 12.69 -10.78 18.97
C ASP A 52 12.96 -10.03 17.66
N VAL A 53 12.75 -8.71 17.68
CA VAL A 53 12.95 -7.84 16.53
C VAL A 53 14.02 -6.81 16.87
N SER A 54 14.95 -6.61 15.96
CA SER A 54 15.96 -5.56 16.04
C SER A 54 16.03 -4.75 14.75
N VAL A 55 16.38 -3.47 14.89
CA VAL A 55 16.64 -2.56 13.77
C VAL A 55 18.05 -1.99 13.95
N ASP A 56 18.90 -2.16 12.93
CA ASP A 56 20.32 -1.80 12.96
C ASP A 56 21.05 -2.40 14.18
N GLY A 57 20.74 -3.67 14.50
CA GLY A 57 21.29 -4.39 15.66
C GLY A 57 20.77 -3.93 17.02
N ARG A 58 19.84 -2.97 17.08
CA ARG A 58 19.20 -2.50 18.33
C ARG A 58 17.85 -3.20 18.50
N SER A 59 17.68 -3.94 19.59
CA SER A 59 16.39 -4.59 19.91
C SER A 59 15.28 -3.55 20.08
N VAL A 60 14.20 -3.69 19.31
CA VAL A 60 13.01 -2.83 19.34
C VAL A 60 11.79 -3.53 19.93
N ALA A 61 11.73 -4.85 19.84
CA ALA A 61 10.70 -5.68 20.46
C ALA A 61 11.27 -7.06 20.86
N ARG A 62 10.60 -7.72 21.80
CA ARG A 62 10.93 -9.08 22.24
C ARG A 62 9.69 -9.94 22.40
N GLY A 63 9.82 -11.23 22.10
CA GLY A 63 8.77 -12.22 22.33
C GLY A 63 7.50 -11.98 21.50
N ALA A 64 7.62 -11.41 20.30
CA ALA A 64 6.50 -11.21 19.40
C ALA A 64 5.98 -12.55 18.87
N VAL A 65 4.67 -12.73 18.91
CA VAL A 65 3.97 -13.93 18.46
C VAL A 65 3.11 -13.62 17.24
N VAL A 66 2.58 -14.67 16.60
CA VAL A 66 1.71 -14.52 15.43
C VAL A 66 0.53 -13.57 15.71
N GLY A 67 0.33 -12.60 14.82
CA GLY A 67 -0.70 -11.57 14.94
C GLY A 67 -0.23 -10.26 15.56
N ASP A 68 0.97 -10.23 16.16
CA ASP A 68 1.49 -9.01 16.75
C ASP A 68 1.84 -7.95 15.70
N LEU A 69 1.43 -6.72 16.00
CA LEU A 69 1.73 -5.49 15.27
C LEU A 69 2.63 -4.63 16.16
N LEU A 70 3.87 -4.40 15.74
CA LEU A 70 4.89 -3.73 16.51
C LEU A 70 5.22 -2.38 15.88
N GLY A 71 5.31 -1.33 16.71
CA GLY A 71 5.60 0.03 16.25
C GLY A 71 4.35 0.94 16.28
N PRO A 72 4.32 2.01 15.47
CA PRO A 72 5.32 2.38 14.47
C PRO A 72 6.65 2.78 15.12
N PHE A 73 7.76 2.38 14.51
CA PHE A 73 9.12 2.78 14.88
C PHE A 73 9.59 3.90 13.97
N ASP A 74 10.12 4.98 14.56
CA ASP A 74 10.70 6.08 13.80
C ASP A 74 12.09 5.72 13.29
N LEU A 75 12.26 5.79 11.96
CA LEU A 75 13.53 5.57 11.28
C LEU A 75 14.03 6.87 10.65
N ALA A 76 15.35 7.02 10.60
CA ALA A 76 15.93 8.08 9.79
C ALA A 76 15.77 7.72 8.30
N PRO A 77 15.71 8.70 7.39
CA PRO A 77 15.80 8.39 5.97
C PRO A 77 17.13 7.69 5.65
N GLY A 78 17.09 6.59 4.92
CA GLY A 78 18.26 5.78 4.58
C GLY A 78 17.98 4.29 4.56
N SER A 79 19.07 3.52 4.54
CA SER A 79 19.05 2.06 4.57
C SER A 79 19.13 1.55 6.01
N HIS A 80 18.26 0.62 6.35
CA HIS A 80 18.15 -0.01 7.65
C HIS A 80 18.12 -1.52 7.51
N GLU A 81 18.63 -2.22 8.52
CA GLU A 81 18.50 -3.68 8.60
C GLU A 81 17.47 -4.04 9.67
N VAL A 82 16.46 -4.81 9.30
CA VAL A 82 15.47 -5.37 10.23
C VAL A 82 15.74 -6.86 10.38
N THR A 83 16.02 -7.28 11.62
CA THR A 83 16.36 -8.67 11.94
C THR A 83 15.34 -9.26 12.90
N PHE A 84 14.88 -10.46 12.60
CA PHE A 84 14.02 -11.28 13.42
C PHE A 84 14.83 -12.47 13.95
N THR A 85 14.79 -12.71 15.25
CA THR A 85 15.54 -13.79 15.89
C THR A 85 14.65 -14.52 16.88
N GLY A 86 14.57 -15.84 16.80
CA GLY A 86 13.73 -16.62 17.71
C GLY A 86 13.65 -18.08 17.28
N ASP A 87 13.42 -18.99 18.23
CA ASP A 87 13.23 -20.43 17.96
C ASP A 87 14.30 -21.09 17.08
N GLY A 88 15.56 -20.64 17.20
CA GLY A 88 16.70 -21.16 16.43
C GLY A 88 16.82 -20.58 15.01
N MET A 89 15.99 -19.60 14.68
CA MET A 89 15.97 -18.90 13.40
C MET A 89 16.49 -17.47 13.54
N GLU A 90 17.13 -17.02 12.47
CA GLU A 90 17.51 -15.63 12.26
C GLU A 90 17.21 -15.26 10.80
N VAL A 91 16.36 -14.27 10.59
CA VAL A 91 16.01 -13.76 9.26
C VAL A 91 16.20 -12.24 9.27
N ALA A 92 16.96 -11.73 8.30
CA ALA A 92 17.22 -10.31 8.15
C ALA A 92 16.71 -9.81 6.80
N SER A 93 16.28 -8.55 6.76
CA SER A 93 15.90 -7.87 5.53
C SER A 93 16.41 -6.43 5.53
N SER A 94 16.85 -5.99 4.35
CA SER A 94 17.24 -4.59 4.13
C SER A 94 16.01 -3.77 3.77
N LEU A 95 15.89 -2.60 4.38
CA LEU A 95 14.79 -1.67 4.18
C LEU A 95 15.35 -0.28 3.88
N ASP A 96 15.07 0.23 2.69
CA ASP A 96 15.36 1.61 2.32
C ASP A 96 14.10 2.47 2.50
N VAL A 97 14.21 3.53 3.29
CA VAL A 97 13.11 4.47 3.56
C VAL A 97 13.51 5.91 3.26
N THR A 98 12.55 6.70 2.77
CA THR A 98 12.70 8.14 2.61
C THR A 98 11.92 8.90 3.68
N ALA A 99 12.15 10.21 3.78
CA ALA A 99 11.55 11.03 4.83
C ALA A 99 10.02 11.06 4.72
N GLY A 100 9.33 10.66 5.79
CA GLY A 100 7.88 10.61 5.85
C GLY A 100 7.24 9.35 5.26
N ASP A 101 8.04 8.41 4.72
CA ASP A 101 7.51 7.13 4.26
C ASP A 101 6.91 6.35 5.42
N SER A 102 5.86 5.57 5.13
CA SER A 102 5.33 4.56 6.04
C SER A 102 5.43 3.22 5.35
N THR A 103 5.96 2.22 6.05
CA THR A 103 6.20 0.88 5.50
C THR A 103 5.95 -0.16 6.57
N ASP A 104 5.40 -1.30 6.15
CA ASP A 104 5.25 -2.48 6.96
C ASP A 104 6.29 -3.53 6.56
N VAL A 105 6.91 -4.18 7.53
CA VAL A 105 7.81 -5.32 7.32
C VAL A 105 7.19 -6.55 7.97
N VAL A 106 6.94 -7.58 7.18
CA VAL A 106 6.18 -8.75 7.59
C VAL A 106 7.09 -9.97 7.53
N LEU A 107 7.25 -10.64 8.67
CA LEU A 107 7.83 -11.98 8.73
C LEU A 107 6.71 -13.01 8.49
N HIS A 108 6.87 -13.87 7.50
CA HIS A 108 5.86 -14.89 7.17
C HIS A 108 6.50 -16.16 6.57
N LEU A 109 5.68 -17.19 6.35
CA LEU A 109 6.12 -18.41 5.67
C LEU A 109 6.07 -18.26 4.14
N PRO A 110 7.00 -18.89 3.40
CA PRO A 110 6.98 -18.86 1.94
C PRO A 110 5.81 -19.67 1.39
N ALA A 111 5.60 -19.61 0.07
CA ALA A 111 4.61 -20.45 -0.61
C ALA A 111 4.89 -21.96 -0.47
N GLU A 112 6.17 -22.33 -0.29
CA GLU A 112 6.60 -23.70 -0.08
C GLU A 112 6.22 -24.20 1.33
N VAL A 113 5.49 -25.31 1.38
CA VAL A 113 5.11 -25.93 2.66
C VAL A 113 6.36 -26.46 3.36
N GLY A 114 6.60 -25.95 4.57
CA GLY A 114 7.76 -26.34 5.38
C GLY A 114 9.05 -25.60 5.04
N GLY A 115 9.00 -24.57 4.19
CA GLY A 115 10.13 -23.68 3.95
C GLY A 115 10.41 -22.77 5.15
N ASP A 116 11.65 -22.28 5.24
CA ASP A 116 12.08 -21.32 6.25
C ASP A 116 11.36 -19.98 6.06
N PRO A 117 11.01 -19.24 7.15
CA PRO A 117 10.40 -17.93 7.04
C PRO A 117 11.19 -16.93 6.22
N VAL A 118 10.43 -16.04 5.59
CA VAL A 118 10.92 -14.96 4.74
C VAL A 118 10.33 -13.64 5.22
N VAL A 119 10.94 -12.55 4.78
CA VAL A 119 10.51 -11.19 5.14
C VAL A 119 10.25 -10.40 3.87
N HIS A 120 9.09 -9.74 3.81
CA HIS A 120 8.75 -8.80 2.74
C HIS A 120 8.35 -7.45 3.33
N SER A 121 8.63 -6.38 2.60
CA SER A 121 8.20 -5.03 2.93
C SER A 121 7.06 -4.57 2.04
N TYR A 122 6.13 -3.81 2.61
CA TYR A 122 4.93 -3.31 1.95
C TYR A 122 4.81 -1.82 2.23
N ALA A 123 4.82 -1.02 1.17
CA ALA A 123 4.57 0.41 1.32
C ALA A 123 3.17 0.64 1.92
N ALA A 124 3.08 1.54 2.88
CA ALA A 124 1.83 2.00 3.46
C ALA A 124 1.55 3.42 2.94
N PRO A 125 0.88 3.58 1.78
CA PRO A 125 0.67 4.88 1.14
C PRO A 125 -0.28 5.75 1.97
N THR A 126 0.28 6.69 2.74
CA THR A 126 -0.47 7.60 3.64
C THR A 126 -0.90 8.91 2.97
N GLY A 127 -0.73 9.03 1.64
CA GLY A 127 -1.17 10.19 0.87
C GLY A 127 -2.68 10.44 0.97
N GLU A 128 -3.09 11.66 0.64
CA GLU A 128 -4.49 12.10 0.69
C GLU A 128 -5.43 11.19 -0.12
N ILE A 129 -6.71 11.19 0.24
CA ILE A 129 -7.73 10.35 -0.38
C ILE A 129 -9.04 11.11 -0.63
N GLY A 130 -9.71 10.76 -1.73
CA GLY A 130 -10.98 11.33 -2.13
C GLY A 130 -12.15 11.03 -1.18
N PRO A 131 -13.23 11.83 -1.26
CA PRO A 131 -14.38 11.71 -0.37
C PRO A 131 -15.11 10.36 -0.54
N GLY A 132 -15.44 9.73 0.59
CA GLY A 132 -16.22 8.47 0.61
C GLY A 132 -15.46 7.24 0.12
N LYS A 133 -14.12 7.32 0.09
CA LYS A 133 -13.22 6.23 -0.30
C LYS A 133 -12.40 5.72 0.88
N ALA A 134 -11.93 4.49 0.77
CA ALA A 134 -10.92 3.87 1.62
C ALA A 134 -9.82 3.30 0.72
N ARG A 135 -8.56 3.35 1.18
CA ARG A 135 -7.42 2.71 0.54
C ARG A 135 -7.17 1.36 1.22
N VAL A 136 -6.85 0.35 0.44
CA VAL A 136 -6.54 -0.99 0.93
C VAL A 136 -5.26 -1.47 0.27
N VAL A 137 -4.37 -2.03 1.08
CA VAL A 137 -3.26 -2.87 0.62
C VAL A 137 -3.51 -4.28 1.13
N LEU A 138 -3.62 -5.23 0.22
CA LEU A 138 -3.81 -6.64 0.53
C LEU A 138 -2.57 -7.42 0.09
N ALA A 139 -1.84 -7.95 1.04
CA ALA A 139 -0.66 -8.77 0.83
C ALA A 139 -0.97 -10.26 1.00
N HIS A 140 -0.46 -11.07 0.07
CA HIS A 140 -0.54 -12.52 0.15
C HIS A 140 0.71 -13.06 0.84
N THR A 141 0.58 -13.44 2.11
CA THR A 141 1.69 -13.97 2.93
C THR A 141 1.48 -15.44 3.31
N ALA A 142 0.47 -16.09 2.74
CA ALA A 142 0.09 -17.46 3.05
C ALA A 142 0.89 -18.50 2.25
N THR A 143 1.09 -19.67 2.86
CA THR A 143 1.80 -20.83 2.32
C THR A 143 0.93 -21.57 1.33
N VAL A 144 0.71 -20.97 0.18
CA VAL A 144 -0.06 -21.53 -0.94
C VAL A 144 0.38 -20.87 -2.25
N ALA A 145 0.03 -21.53 -3.36
CA ALA A 145 0.16 -20.98 -4.71
C ALA A 145 -0.54 -19.61 -4.87
N PRO A 146 -0.28 -18.88 -5.98
CA PRO A 146 -0.91 -17.60 -6.24
C PRO A 146 -2.44 -17.62 -6.13
N ALA A 147 -2.98 -16.49 -5.69
CA ALA A 147 -4.40 -16.30 -5.45
C ALA A 147 -4.98 -15.16 -6.28
N ASP A 148 -6.25 -15.32 -6.65
CA ASP A 148 -7.08 -14.24 -7.19
C ASP A 148 -7.87 -13.61 -6.04
N VAL A 149 -8.09 -12.30 -6.10
CA VAL A 149 -8.85 -11.55 -5.11
C VAL A 149 -10.23 -11.25 -5.68
N GLU A 150 -11.25 -11.76 -5.01
CA GLU A 150 -12.64 -11.47 -5.30
C GLU A 150 -13.18 -10.47 -4.29
N VAL A 151 -13.85 -9.42 -4.78
CA VAL A 151 -14.55 -8.41 -3.96
C VAL A 151 -15.99 -8.31 -4.46
N ASN A 152 -16.95 -8.53 -3.56
CA ASN A 152 -18.39 -8.52 -3.85
C ASN A 152 -18.78 -9.44 -5.03
N GLY A 153 -18.13 -10.59 -5.16
CA GLY A 153 -18.37 -11.56 -6.23
C GLY A 153 -17.68 -11.24 -7.57
N GLU A 154 -16.85 -10.20 -7.64
CA GLU A 154 -16.07 -9.83 -8.83
C GLU A 154 -14.57 -9.99 -8.58
N THR A 155 -13.86 -10.69 -9.47
CA THR A 155 -12.40 -10.80 -9.41
C THR A 155 -11.76 -9.48 -9.81
N VAL A 156 -11.10 -8.82 -8.87
CA VAL A 156 -10.47 -7.51 -9.05
C VAL A 156 -8.95 -7.58 -9.22
N PHE A 157 -8.31 -8.61 -8.68
CA PHE A 157 -6.89 -8.89 -8.86
C PHE A 157 -6.68 -10.36 -9.14
N THR A 158 -5.70 -10.70 -9.97
CA THR A 158 -5.40 -12.08 -10.35
C THR A 158 -3.93 -12.39 -10.14
N ASN A 159 -3.65 -13.64 -9.76
CA ASN A 159 -2.30 -14.19 -9.68
C ASN A 159 -1.37 -13.39 -8.75
N ILE A 160 -1.86 -13.00 -7.57
CA ILE A 160 -0.99 -12.44 -6.51
C ILE A 160 -0.23 -13.61 -5.89
N ALA A 161 1.09 -13.64 -6.01
CA ALA A 161 1.94 -14.66 -5.42
C ALA A 161 2.28 -14.36 -3.94
N ASN A 162 2.78 -15.37 -3.23
CA ASN A 162 3.28 -15.18 -1.86
C ASN A 162 4.40 -14.12 -1.85
N GLY A 163 4.30 -13.16 -0.92
CA GLY A 163 5.17 -11.99 -0.85
C GLY A 163 4.67 -10.78 -1.65
N GLU A 164 3.78 -10.98 -2.63
CA GLU A 164 3.20 -9.89 -3.43
C GLU A 164 1.97 -9.28 -2.76
N TYR A 165 1.56 -8.11 -3.25
CA TYR A 165 0.41 -7.38 -2.77
C TYR A 165 -0.35 -6.68 -3.90
N ALA A 166 -1.59 -6.31 -3.60
CA ALA A 166 -2.42 -5.43 -4.42
C ALA A 166 -2.85 -4.21 -3.62
N GLU A 167 -3.02 -3.09 -4.31
CA GLU A 167 -3.50 -1.83 -3.76
C GLU A 167 -4.73 -1.35 -4.52
N ALA A 168 -5.73 -0.84 -3.79
CA ALA A 168 -6.92 -0.24 -4.39
C ALA A 168 -7.50 0.91 -3.53
N GLU A 169 -8.19 1.84 -4.20
CA GLU A 169 -9.12 2.75 -3.56
C GLU A 169 -10.57 2.35 -3.86
N VAL A 170 -11.29 1.92 -2.82
CA VAL A 170 -12.66 1.41 -2.92
C VAL A 170 -13.65 2.35 -2.24
N PRO A 171 -14.94 2.33 -2.62
CA PRO A 171 -15.98 3.00 -1.83
C PRO A 171 -15.89 2.58 -0.35
N ALA A 172 -16.12 3.50 0.57
CA ALA A 172 -16.25 3.13 1.97
C ALA A 172 -17.52 2.28 2.19
N GLY A 173 -17.45 1.32 3.09
CA GLY A 173 -18.52 0.37 3.36
C GLY A 173 -18.00 -1.02 3.73
N THR A 174 -18.91 -1.96 3.90
CA THR A 174 -18.55 -3.37 4.10
C THR A 174 -18.47 -4.06 2.75
N HIS A 175 -17.35 -4.72 2.50
CA HIS A 175 -17.09 -5.50 1.30
C HIS A 175 -16.96 -6.97 1.65
N GLU A 176 -17.57 -7.83 0.85
CA GLU A 176 -17.33 -9.26 0.93
C GLU A 176 -16.08 -9.59 0.12
N VAL A 177 -15.06 -10.19 0.74
CA VAL A 177 -13.76 -10.46 0.11
C VAL A 177 -13.41 -11.94 0.23
N ALA A 178 -12.93 -12.53 -0.85
CA ALA A 178 -12.41 -13.90 -0.86
C ALA A 178 -11.09 -14.00 -1.62
N LEU A 179 -10.21 -14.90 -1.16
CA LEU A 179 -9.03 -15.32 -1.91
C LEU A 179 -9.33 -16.65 -2.59
N LEU A 180 -9.24 -16.68 -3.91
CA LEU A 180 -9.50 -17.84 -4.74
C LEU A 180 -8.19 -18.43 -5.27
N PRO A 181 -8.12 -19.74 -5.54
CA PRO A 181 -7.01 -20.29 -6.31
C PRO A 181 -6.95 -19.68 -7.70
N THR A 182 -5.80 -19.18 -8.12
CA THR A 182 -5.67 -18.53 -9.43
C THR A 182 -6.07 -19.44 -10.58
N GLY A 183 -6.90 -18.91 -11.49
CA GLY A 183 -7.34 -19.61 -12.70
C GLY A 183 -8.21 -20.85 -12.46
N GLY A 184 -8.68 -21.07 -11.22
CA GLY A 184 -9.50 -22.19 -10.83
C GLY A 184 -10.93 -21.79 -10.47
N THR A 185 -11.83 -22.78 -10.45
CA THR A 185 -13.22 -22.66 -9.95
C THR A 185 -13.40 -23.35 -8.59
N GLY A 186 -12.29 -23.50 -7.85
CA GLY A 186 -12.26 -24.19 -6.57
C GLY A 186 -12.91 -23.42 -5.43
N LYS A 187 -12.99 -24.05 -4.26
CA LYS A 187 -13.38 -23.34 -3.04
C LYS A 187 -12.37 -22.22 -2.74
N PRO A 188 -12.81 -21.09 -2.15
CA PRO A 188 -11.91 -20.07 -1.65
C PRO A 188 -10.84 -20.67 -0.73
N ILE A 189 -9.61 -20.18 -0.89
CA ILE A 189 -8.48 -20.41 0.01
C ILE A 189 -8.78 -19.76 1.37
N LEU A 190 -9.37 -18.57 1.33
CA LEU A 190 -9.79 -17.79 2.48
C LEU A 190 -11.08 -17.02 2.14
N GLY A 191 -12.03 -17.03 3.06
CA GLY A 191 -13.29 -16.31 2.95
C GLY A 191 -14.43 -17.11 2.32
N PRO A 192 -15.56 -16.45 1.98
CA PRO A 192 -15.74 -14.99 2.01
C PRO A 192 -15.66 -14.39 3.43
N LEU A 193 -15.05 -13.20 3.54
CA LEU A 193 -14.92 -12.41 4.76
C LEU A 193 -15.62 -11.06 4.58
N GLN A 194 -16.30 -10.59 5.63
CA GLN A 194 -16.85 -9.23 5.63
C GLN A 194 -15.79 -8.26 6.13
N VAL A 195 -15.32 -7.37 5.25
CA VAL A 195 -14.26 -6.40 5.54
C VAL A 195 -14.89 -5.01 5.62
N PRO A 196 -15.03 -4.42 6.83
CA PRO A 196 -15.46 -3.04 6.98
C PRO A 196 -14.31 -2.09 6.59
N LEU A 197 -14.57 -1.18 5.66
CA LEU A 197 -13.63 -0.18 5.19
C LEU A 197 -14.21 1.21 5.40
N ASP A 198 -13.74 1.89 6.45
CA ASP A 198 -14.22 3.22 6.79
C ASP A 198 -13.64 4.27 5.83
N ALA A 199 -14.44 5.31 5.58
CA ALA A 199 -13.98 6.42 4.74
C ALA A 199 -12.72 7.07 5.33
N ARG A 200 -11.81 7.47 4.44
CA ARG A 200 -10.54 8.11 4.79
C ARG A 200 -9.64 7.25 5.66
N THR A 201 -9.58 5.95 5.35
CA THR A 201 -8.65 5.04 5.98
C THR A 201 -7.76 4.34 4.96
N LEU A 202 -6.56 3.97 5.39
CA LEU A 202 -5.71 2.97 4.76
C LEU A 202 -5.81 1.69 5.61
N SER A 203 -6.24 0.59 5.01
CA SER A 203 -6.22 -0.73 5.66
C SER A 203 -5.12 -1.58 5.06
N MET A 204 -4.18 -2.01 5.89
CA MET A 204 -3.15 -2.98 5.54
C MET A 204 -3.62 -4.37 5.98
N ILE A 205 -3.70 -5.32 5.05
CA ILE A 205 -4.29 -6.65 5.28
C ILE A 205 -3.30 -7.73 4.81
N TYR A 206 -2.99 -8.68 5.68
CA TYR A 206 -2.04 -9.77 5.44
C TYR A 206 -2.76 -11.11 5.60
N ALA A 207 -2.97 -11.81 4.49
CA ALA A 207 -3.52 -13.17 4.52
C ALA A 207 -2.39 -14.18 4.72
N TYR A 208 -2.40 -14.88 5.86
CA TYR A 208 -1.34 -15.81 6.25
C TYR A 208 -1.91 -17.19 6.59
N GLY A 209 -1.01 -18.15 6.83
CA GLY A 209 -1.36 -19.54 7.17
C GLY A 209 -1.33 -20.46 5.95
N ASN A 210 -1.92 -21.64 6.09
CA ASN A 210 -1.92 -22.68 5.08
C ASN A 210 -3.32 -23.28 4.93
N PRO A 211 -3.91 -23.33 3.71
CA PRO A 211 -5.24 -23.90 3.52
C PRO A 211 -5.27 -25.42 3.74
N ARG A 212 -4.12 -26.12 3.66
CA ARG A 212 -4.05 -27.58 3.80
C ARG A 212 -4.22 -28.07 5.24
N ASP A 213 -3.84 -27.25 6.22
CA ASP A 213 -3.99 -27.57 7.65
C ASP A 213 -5.09 -26.73 8.33
N GLY A 214 -5.76 -25.86 7.56
CA GLY A 214 -6.88 -25.04 8.05
C GLY A 214 -6.45 -23.84 8.90
N SER A 215 -5.17 -23.44 8.86
CA SER A 215 -4.64 -22.32 9.63
C SER A 215 -4.80 -20.94 8.96
N MET A 216 -5.46 -20.87 7.80
CA MET A 216 -5.67 -19.61 7.09
C MET A 216 -6.34 -18.55 7.97
N ASN A 217 -5.73 -17.37 8.06
CA ASN A 217 -6.22 -16.27 8.87
C ASN A 217 -5.70 -14.93 8.33
N VAL A 218 -6.09 -13.82 8.97
CA VAL A 218 -5.77 -12.46 8.56
C VAL A 218 -5.16 -11.68 9.73
N ILE A 219 -4.13 -10.90 9.44
CA ILE A 219 -3.69 -9.79 10.29
C ILE A 219 -4.06 -8.51 9.55
N ALA A 220 -4.65 -7.55 10.25
CA ALA A 220 -4.99 -6.27 9.64
C ALA A 220 -4.79 -5.12 10.63
N HIS A 221 -4.41 -3.96 10.11
CA HIS A 221 -4.46 -2.72 10.84
C HIS A 221 -4.87 -1.57 9.92
N THR A 222 -5.29 -0.47 10.54
CA THR A 222 -5.89 0.65 9.83
C THR A 222 -5.30 1.95 10.33
N SER A 223 -5.01 2.87 9.42
CA SER A 223 -4.60 4.24 9.71
C SER A 223 -5.53 5.25 9.04
N THR A 224 -5.63 6.46 9.60
CA THR A 224 -6.47 7.53 9.04
C THR A 224 -5.70 8.32 7.99
N LEU A 225 -6.38 8.69 6.91
CA LEU A 225 -5.85 9.49 5.81
C LEU A 225 -6.42 10.92 5.81
N ALA A 226 -5.60 11.86 5.34
CA ALA A 226 -6.04 13.21 5.03
C ALA A 226 -6.99 13.20 3.82
N ALA A 227 -7.94 14.14 3.78
CA ALA A 227 -8.79 14.32 2.61
C ALA A 227 -8.02 15.11 1.55
N ASP A 228 -8.24 14.78 0.27
CA ASP A 228 -7.65 15.46 -0.90
C ASP A 228 -8.23 16.86 -1.19
N GLY A 229 -9.11 17.35 -0.32
CA GLY A 229 -9.82 18.61 -0.49
C GLY A 229 -10.99 18.56 -1.48
N ALA A 230 -11.22 17.43 -2.17
CA ALA A 230 -12.38 17.27 -3.04
C ALA A 230 -13.67 17.11 -2.22
N VAL A 231 -14.75 17.74 -2.70
CA VAL A 231 -16.07 17.67 -2.06
C VAL A 231 -17.02 16.94 -3.01
N ARG A 232 -17.75 15.97 -2.49
CA ARG A 232 -18.82 15.31 -3.26
C ARG A 232 -19.93 16.32 -3.55
N PRO A 233 -20.27 16.62 -4.81
CA PRO A 233 -21.39 17.50 -5.11
C PRO A 233 -22.68 16.93 -4.51
N THR A 234 -23.35 17.70 -3.67
CA THR A 234 -24.62 17.31 -3.04
C THR A 234 -25.85 17.80 -3.81
N THR A 235 -25.64 18.67 -4.80
CA THR A 235 -26.68 19.24 -5.65
C THR A 235 -26.08 19.58 -7.01
N ILE A 236 -26.75 19.20 -8.09
CA ILE A 236 -26.54 19.79 -9.41
C ILE A 236 -27.76 20.65 -9.65
N ASP A 237 -27.62 21.96 -9.50
CA ASP A 237 -28.69 22.90 -9.78
C ASP A 237 -28.80 23.03 -11.30
N THR A 238 -29.75 22.31 -11.90
CA THR A 238 -29.90 22.30 -13.36
C THR A 238 -30.50 23.58 -13.92
N GLY A 239 -30.79 24.59 -13.08
CA GLY A 239 -31.36 25.87 -13.50
C GLY A 239 -32.77 25.69 -14.08
N SER A 240 -33.78 26.25 -13.42
CA SER A 240 -35.09 26.40 -14.03
C SER A 240 -35.02 27.46 -15.14
N ALA A 241 -34.62 27.05 -16.35
CA ALA A 241 -34.79 27.85 -17.55
C ALA A 241 -36.29 28.07 -17.76
N GLY A 242 -36.78 29.21 -17.29
CA GLY A 242 -38.16 29.65 -17.48
C GLY A 242 -38.45 29.85 -18.95
N LEU A 243 -39.12 28.87 -19.57
CA LEU A 243 -39.76 28.99 -20.88
C LEU A 243 -41.12 28.26 -20.86
N ALA A 244 -42.03 28.78 -20.04
CA ALA A 244 -43.47 28.57 -20.19
C ALA A 244 -44.22 29.67 -19.41
N GLY A 245 -44.02 30.93 -19.78
CA GLY A 245 -44.81 32.05 -19.30
C GLY A 245 -45.09 32.97 -20.48
N ASP A 246 -46.36 33.06 -20.86
CA ASP A 246 -46.95 33.95 -21.86
C ASP A 246 -46.77 33.58 -23.35
N LEU A 247 -47.45 32.51 -23.77
CA LEU A 247 -48.09 32.50 -25.09
C LEU A 247 -49.58 32.78 -24.90
N ALA A 248 -49.97 34.04 -25.08
CA ALA A 248 -51.37 34.40 -25.24
C ALA A 248 -51.91 33.74 -26.52
N VAL A 249 -52.74 32.71 -26.35
CA VAL A 249 -53.49 32.09 -27.46
C VAL A 249 -54.62 33.04 -27.83
N THR A 250 -54.45 33.82 -28.89
CA THR A 250 -55.56 34.57 -29.48
C THR A 250 -56.48 33.57 -30.19
N ALA A 251 -57.70 33.38 -29.67
CA ALA A 251 -58.71 32.55 -30.29
C ALA A 251 -59.06 33.08 -31.69
N PHE A 252 -58.96 32.22 -32.70
CA PHE A 252 -59.35 32.52 -34.06
C PHE A 252 -60.87 32.76 -34.12
N HIS A 253 -61.28 33.94 -34.60
CA HIS A 253 -62.68 34.31 -34.74
C HIS A 253 -63.15 34.02 -36.18
N PRO A 254 -64.00 33.02 -36.44
CA PRO A 254 -64.62 32.85 -37.74
C PRO A 254 -65.86 33.76 -37.82
N GLY A 255 -65.79 34.81 -38.63
CA GLY A 255 -66.90 35.73 -38.84
C GLY A 255 -68.03 35.14 -39.68
N ARG A 256 -69.28 35.44 -39.32
CA ARG A 256 -70.22 36.32 -40.03
C ARG A 256 -71.60 36.30 -39.36
#